data_AF-A0A2D8Z607-F1
#
_entry.id   AF-A0A2D8Z607-F1
#
_cell.length_a   1.000
_cell.length_b   1.000
_cell.length_c   1.000
_cell.angle_alpha   90.00
_cell.angle_beta   90.00
_cell.angle_gamma   90.00
#
_symmetry.space_group_name_H-M   'P 1'
#
loop_
_entity.id
_entity.type
_entity.pdbx_description
1 polymer ?
#
loop_
_entity_poly.entity_id
_entity_poly.type
_entity_poly.pdbx_seq_one_letter_code
_entity_poly.pdbx_strand_id
1 'polypeptide(L)'
;MILEQLFTLFMLLLLQAVLGFDNLLYISIESKRAPKEKQAYVRKLGIGIAVGARLVLLVLLTSIISAFTKPFLTFKQEGIIEGSLNLESVIVLFGGIFILYTAVKEIFHLIGTEDLHGNSDSNKSKSAALVISTIVLMNLVFSFDSILSAMALAQQPVLNESGVPTGETEYIMWIMATAIIISGILMIVLADKVSEFLQKNRLYEILGLFILFIVGIMLISEGAHKAHLKFFGNEITPMTKTTFYFVISILVLIDIVQSKYQKKLLAKKH
;
A
#
# COMPACT_ATOMS: atom_id res chain seq x y z
N MET A 1 -13.88 9.99 17.83
CA MET A 1 -14.43 9.24 16.67
C MET A 1 -14.27 9.99 15.35
N ILE A 2 -14.97 11.11 15.08
CA ILE A 2 -14.89 11.80 13.76
C ILE A 2 -13.48 12.33 13.43
N LEU A 3 -12.81 12.98 14.39
CA LEU A 3 -11.47 13.54 14.18
C LEU A 3 -10.43 12.46 13.86
N GLU A 4 -10.53 11.31 14.52
CA GLU A 4 -9.65 10.15 14.31
C GLU A 4 -9.87 9.51 12.93
N GLN A 5 -11.13 9.41 12.50
CA GLN A 5 -11.48 8.92 11.16
C GLN A 5 -11.00 9.87 10.07
N LEU A 6 -11.12 11.19 10.27
CA LEU A 6 -10.61 12.19 9.33
C LEU A 6 -9.07 12.13 9.23
N PHE A 7 -8.39 11.96 10.36
CA PHE A 7 -6.95 11.77 10.38
C PHE A 7 -6.53 10.46 9.68
N THR A 8 -7.28 9.38 9.91
CA THR A 8 -7.06 8.10 9.21
C THR A 8 -7.23 8.27 7.71
N LEU A 9 -8.29 8.96 7.27
CA LEU A 9 -8.51 9.29 5.85
C LEU A 9 -7.33 10.08 5.27
N PHE A 10 -6.85 11.09 5.99
CA PHE A 10 -5.68 11.86 5.58
C PHE A 10 -4.43 10.97 5.43
N MET A 11 -4.18 10.09 6.40
CA MET A 11 -3.08 9.13 6.32
C MET A 11 -3.22 8.18 5.13
N LEU A 12 -4.43 7.67 4.87
CA LEU A 12 -4.69 6.83 3.69
C LEU A 12 -4.45 7.59 2.38
N LEU A 13 -4.85 8.86 2.29
CA LEU A 13 -4.60 9.69 1.11
C LEU A 13 -3.10 9.90 0.89
N LEU A 14 -2.34 10.16 1.96
CA LEU A 14 -0.88 10.25 1.89
C LEU A 14 -0.26 8.93 1.41
N LEU A 15 -0.65 7.82 2.05
CA LEU A 15 -0.20 6.48 1.67
C LEU A 15 -0.51 6.19 0.21
N GLN A 16 -1.73 6.43 -0.25
CA GLN A 16 -2.12 6.18 -1.63
C GLN A 16 -1.42 7.10 -2.63
N ALA A 17 -1.12 8.34 -2.26
CA ALA A 17 -0.34 9.22 -3.12
C ALA A 17 1.09 8.70 -3.30
N VAL A 18 1.67 8.18 -2.21
CA VAL A 18 3.03 7.68 -2.18
C VAL A 18 3.16 6.28 -2.80
N LEU A 19 2.34 5.31 -2.38
CA LEU A 19 2.21 3.96 -2.97
C LEU A 19 1.64 3.98 -4.40
N GLY A 20 0.91 5.05 -4.74
CA GLY A 20 0.38 5.30 -6.08
C GLY A 20 1.46 5.71 -7.08
N PHE A 21 2.69 6.01 -6.63
CA PHE A 21 3.82 6.36 -7.47
C PHE A 21 4.14 5.27 -8.50
N ASP A 22 4.39 4.04 -8.04
CA ASP A 22 4.77 2.92 -8.91
C ASP A 22 3.65 2.58 -9.89
N ASN A 23 2.42 2.60 -9.38
CA ASN A 23 1.21 2.43 -10.15
C ASN A 23 1.10 3.47 -11.29
N LEU A 24 1.34 4.75 -11.01
CA LEU A 24 1.25 5.81 -12.01
C LEU A 24 2.43 5.79 -12.98
N LEU A 25 3.64 5.51 -12.52
CA LEU A 25 4.84 5.41 -13.36
C LEU A 25 4.65 4.27 -14.38
N TYR A 26 4.19 3.11 -13.92
CA TYR A 26 3.87 1.97 -14.79
C TYR A 26 2.80 2.34 -15.83
N ILE A 27 1.69 2.94 -15.39
CA ILE A 27 0.61 3.42 -16.28
C ILE A 27 1.17 4.37 -17.34
N SER A 28 2.05 5.30 -16.95
CA SER A 28 2.62 6.25 -17.89
C SER A 28 3.57 5.58 -18.88
N ILE A 29 4.35 4.59 -18.49
CA ILE A 29 5.27 3.87 -19.38
C ILE A 29 4.47 2.99 -20.33
N GLU A 30 3.51 2.22 -19.82
CA GLU A 30 2.70 1.30 -20.64
C GLU A 30 1.79 2.07 -21.61
N SER A 31 1.23 3.22 -21.19
CA SER A 31 0.41 4.07 -22.09
C SER A 31 1.20 4.61 -23.30
N LYS A 32 2.54 4.77 -23.20
CA LYS A 32 3.39 5.17 -24.33
C LYS A 32 3.49 4.09 -25.42
N ARG A 33 3.12 2.84 -25.12
CA ARG A 33 3.07 1.73 -26.08
C ARG A 33 1.80 1.72 -26.94
N ALA A 34 0.83 2.59 -26.63
CA ALA A 34 -0.32 2.85 -27.48
C ALA A 34 0.00 3.88 -28.59
N PRO A 35 -0.78 3.92 -29.68
CA PRO A 35 -0.65 4.93 -30.73
C PRO A 35 -0.66 6.35 -30.13
N LYS A 36 0.21 7.25 -30.60
CA LYS A 36 0.43 8.59 -30.03
C LYS A 36 -0.86 9.37 -29.76
N GLU A 37 -1.79 9.33 -30.70
CA GLU A 37 -3.11 9.99 -30.63
C GLU A 37 -4.01 9.46 -29.51
N LYS A 38 -3.81 8.21 -29.09
CA LYS A 38 -4.66 7.51 -28.10
C LYS A 38 -4.03 7.41 -26.71
N GLN A 39 -2.79 7.86 -26.51
CA GLN A 39 -2.06 7.66 -25.24
C GLN A 39 -2.77 8.32 -24.04
N ALA A 40 -3.22 9.57 -24.19
CA ALA A 40 -3.93 10.29 -23.14
C ALA A 40 -5.28 9.63 -22.81
N TYR A 41 -6.00 9.18 -23.84
CA TYR A 41 -7.25 8.44 -23.68
C TYR A 41 -7.03 7.12 -22.94
N VAL A 42 -6.06 6.32 -23.38
CA VAL A 42 -5.68 5.04 -22.76
C VAL A 42 -5.29 5.22 -21.30
N ARG A 43 -4.56 6.29 -20.97
CA ARG A 43 -4.15 6.60 -19.60
C ARG A 43 -5.36 6.90 -18.71
N LYS A 44 -6.21 7.84 -19.11
CA LYS A 44 -7.37 8.25 -18.32
C LYS A 44 -8.39 7.11 -18.17
N LEU A 45 -8.67 6.39 -19.26
CA LEU A 45 -9.57 5.24 -19.23
C LEU A 45 -8.99 4.09 -18.40
N GLY A 46 -7.69 3.80 -18.57
CA GLY A 46 -6.98 2.80 -17.78
C GLY A 46 -7.03 3.09 -16.28
N ILE A 47 -6.76 4.34 -15.88
CA ILE A 47 -6.89 4.77 -14.47
C ILE A 47 -8.34 4.63 -13.99
N GLY A 48 -9.33 5.07 -14.77
CA GLY A 48 -10.74 4.96 -14.38
C GLY A 48 -11.19 3.51 -14.14
N ILE A 49 -10.83 2.60 -15.06
CA ILE A 49 -11.14 1.16 -14.90
C ILE A 49 -10.36 0.58 -13.72
N ALA A 50 -9.10 0.94 -13.55
CA ALA A 50 -8.26 0.48 -12.45
C ALA A 50 -8.83 0.89 -11.08
N VAL A 51 -9.30 2.13 -10.92
CA VAL A 51 -9.98 2.59 -9.69
C VAL A 51 -11.26 1.78 -9.43
N GLY A 52 -12.06 1.51 -10.47
CA GLY A 52 -13.24 0.64 -10.35
C GLY A 52 -12.89 -0.78 -9.91
N ALA A 53 -11.89 -1.40 -10.56
CA ALA A 53 -11.41 -2.73 -10.22
C ALA A 53 -10.88 -2.78 -8.77
N ARG A 54 -10.25 -1.71 -8.30
CA ARG A 54 -9.76 -1.60 -6.92
C ARG A 54 -10.87 -1.52 -5.89
N LEU A 55 -11.97 -0.84 -6.18
CA LEU A 55 -13.16 -0.85 -5.32
C LEU A 55 -13.80 -2.24 -5.25
N VAL A 56 -13.88 -2.95 -6.38
CA VAL A 56 -14.36 -4.34 -6.40
C VAL A 56 -13.42 -5.23 -5.57
N LEU A 57 -12.10 -5.10 -5.76
CA LEU A 57 -11.12 -5.86 -5.00
C LEU A 57 -11.19 -5.57 -3.49
N LEU A 58 -11.41 -4.31 -3.09
CA LEU A 58 -11.63 -3.93 -1.70
C LEU A 58 -12.80 -4.70 -1.09
N VAL A 59 -13.96 -4.72 -1.76
CA VAL A 59 -15.15 -5.44 -1.28
C VAL A 59 -14.88 -6.94 -1.21
N LEU A 60 -14.21 -7.51 -2.22
CA LEU A 60 -13.88 -8.94 -2.24
C LEU A 60 -12.93 -9.33 -1.10
N LEU A 61 -11.84 -8.59 -0.90
CA LEU A 61 -10.87 -8.88 0.15
C LEU A 61 -11.47 -8.71 1.55
N THR A 62 -12.18 -7.61 1.79
CA THR A 62 -12.84 -7.36 3.08
C THR A 62 -13.90 -8.43 3.37
N SER A 63 -14.70 -8.83 2.38
CA SER A 63 -15.70 -9.89 2.54
C SER A 63 -15.09 -11.26 2.80
N ILE A 64 -14.04 -11.63 2.06
CA ILE A 64 -13.34 -12.91 2.28
C ILE A 64 -12.73 -12.94 3.68
N ILE A 65 -12.00 -11.89 4.06
CA ILE A 65 -11.35 -11.84 5.37
C ILE A 65 -12.39 -11.92 6.50
N SER A 66 -13.49 -11.17 6.39
CA SER A 66 -14.58 -11.18 7.39
C SER A 66 -15.37 -12.50 7.42
N ALA A 67 -15.51 -13.18 6.27
CA ALA A 67 -16.24 -14.46 6.19
C ALA A 67 -15.46 -15.62 6.84
N PHE A 68 -14.13 -15.51 6.93
CA PHE A 68 -13.26 -16.55 7.45
C PHE A 68 -12.62 -16.19 8.82
N THR A 69 -13.30 -15.36 9.60
CA THR A 69 -12.91 -15.01 10.98
C THR A 69 -13.13 -16.17 11.97
N LYS A 70 -13.91 -17.21 11.60
CA LYS A 70 -14.08 -18.41 12.44
C LYS A 70 -12.80 -19.28 12.45
N PRO A 71 -12.28 -19.70 13.61
CA PRO A 71 -11.06 -20.51 13.72
C PRO A 71 -11.23 -21.84 12.97
N PHE A 72 -10.36 -22.09 11.99
CA PHE A 72 -10.41 -23.32 11.18
C PHE A 72 -9.43 -24.38 11.68
N LEU A 73 -8.40 -23.99 12.46
CA LEU A 73 -7.39 -24.88 13.01
C LEU A 73 -6.93 -24.41 14.39
N THR A 74 -7.17 -25.27 15.41
CA THR A 74 -6.68 -25.05 16.77
C THR A 74 -5.55 -26.04 17.02
N PHE A 75 -4.32 -25.57 17.16
CA PHE A 75 -3.20 -26.43 17.56
C PHE A 75 -2.91 -26.19 19.04
N LYS A 76 -3.30 -27.15 19.88
CA LYS A 76 -2.85 -27.23 21.27
C LYS A 76 -1.75 -28.28 21.35
N GLN A 77 -0.50 -27.86 21.31
CA GLN A 77 0.62 -28.71 21.70
C GLN A 77 1.33 -28.03 22.88
N GLU A 78 1.19 -28.61 24.06
CA GLU A 78 1.72 -28.06 25.31
C GLU A 78 3.22 -27.75 25.17
N GLY A 79 3.58 -26.48 25.34
CA GLY A 79 4.94 -26.05 25.68
C GLY A 79 5.83 -25.47 24.58
N ILE A 80 5.43 -25.43 23.29
CA ILE A 80 6.30 -24.88 22.22
C ILE A 80 5.58 -23.93 21.27
N ILE A 81 4.36 -24.26 20.80
CA ILE A 81 3.55 -23.39 19.92
C ILE A 81 2.08 -23.56 20.32
N GLU A 82 1.49 -22.50 20.88
CA GLU A 82 0.05 -22.40 21.16
C GLU A 82 -0.54 -21.37 20.20
N GLY A 83 -1.54 -21.73 19.40
CA GLY A 83 -2.19 -20.78 18.50
C GLY A 83 -3.50 -21.30 17.90
N SER A 84 -4.49 -20.43 17.82
CA SER A 84 -5.65 -20.58 16.93
C SER A 84 -5.33 -19.86 15.63
N LEU A 85 -5.12 -20.61 14.54
CA LEU A 85 -4.93 -19.99 13.24
C LEU A 85 -6.31 -19.69 12.66
N ASN A 86 -6.60 -18.40 12.51
CA ASN A 86 -7.76 -17.89 11.79
C ASN A 86 -7.30 -17.51 10.39
N LEU A 87 -8.14 -17.64 9.36
CA LEU A 87 -7.69 -17.36 7.98
C LEU A 87 -7.26 -15.91 7.83
N GLU A 88 -7.93 -15.02 8.56
CA GLU A 88 -7.57 -13.61 8.70
C GLU A 88 -6.13 -13.43 9.20
N SER A 89 -5.70 -14.14 10.27
CA SER A 89 -4.34 -13.99 10.80
C SER A 89 -3.30 -14.46 9.79
N VAL A 90 -3.60 -15.52 9.03
CA VAL A 90 -2.74 -16.02 7.95
C VAL A 90 -2.64 -15.01 6.80
N ILE A 91 -3.77 -14.45 6.33
CA ILE A 91 -3.78 -13.47 5.23
C ILE A 91 -3.04 -12.19 5.64
N VAL A 92 -3.30 -11.67 6.84
CA VAL A 92 -2.66 -10.46 7.35
C VAL A 92 -1.15 -10.67 7.55
N LEU A 93 -0.75 -11.80 8.14
CA LEU A 93 0.66 -12.12 8.37
C LEU A 93 1.41 -12.34 7.05
N PHE A 94 0.85 -13.14 6.14
CA PHE A 94 1.45 -13.40 4.82
C PHE A 94 1.50 -12.12 3.98
N GLY A 95 0.44 -11.32 4.00
CA GLY A 95 0.39 -10.02 3.35
C GLY A 95 1.44 -9.06 3.88
N GLY A 96 1.63 -9.01 5.20
CA GLY A 96 2.68 -8.23 5.85
C GLY A 96 4.08 -8.68 5.45
N ILE A 97 4.36 -9.99 5.42
CA ILE A 97 5.63 -10.55 4.95
C ILE A 97 5.87 -10.21 3.48
N PHE A 98 4.85 -10.38 2.63
CA PHE A 98 4.94 -10.06 1.21
C PHE A 98 5.27 -8.59 0.96
N ILE A 99 4.56 -7.69 1.66
CA ILE A 99 4.78 -6.25 1.62
C ILE A 99 6.21 -5.90 2.08
N LEU A 100 6.63 -6.43 3.23
CA LEU A 100 7.94 -6.16 3.80
C LEU A 100 9.05 -6.64 2.87
N TYR A 101 8.94 -7.86 2.35
CA TYR A 101 9.88 -8.43 1.40
C TYR A 101 9.99 -7.56 0.14
N THR A 102 8.85 -7.12 -0.41
CA THR A 102 8.80 -6.27 -1.59
C THR A 102 9.49 -4.94 -1.33
N ALA A 103 9.16 -4.26 -0.23
CA ALA A 103 9.79 -3.01 0.15
C ALA A 103 11.32 -3.14 0.29
N VAL A 104 11.79 -4.17 1.00
CA VAL A 104 13.23 -4.43 1.16
C VAL A 104 13.90 -4.68 -0.17
N LYS A 105 13.32 -5.54 -1.01
CA LYS A 105 13.86 -5.87 -2.33
C LYS A 105 14.00 -4.62 -3.20
N GLU A 106 12.98 -3.77 -3.24
CA GLU A 106 13.02 -2.54 -4.05
C GLU A 106 14.00 -1.50 -3.49
N ILE A 107 14.13 -1.38 -2.16
CA ILE A 107 15.16 -0.54 -1.53
C ILE A 107 16.56 -0.99 -1.95
N PHE A 108 16.85 -2.30 -1.91
CA PHE A 108 18.15 -2.83 -2.37
C PHE A 108 18.36 -2.60 -3.86
N HIS A 109 17.32 -2.73 -4.67
CA HIS A 109 17.42 -2.50 -6.12
C HIS A 109 17.74 -1.04 -6.45
N LEU A 110 17.11 -0.08 -5.75
CA LEU A 110 17.39 1.34 -5.90
C LEU A 110 18.82 1.73 -5.50
N ILE A 111 19.36 1.10 -4.46
CA ILE A 111 20.73 1.35 -3.99
C ILE A 111 21.76 0.70 -4.91
N GLY A 112 21.46 -0.49 -5.45
CA GLY A 112 22.39 -1.27 -6.27
C GLY A 112 22.48 -0.86 -7.73
N THR A 113 21.61 0.05 -8.20
CA THR A 113 21.45 0.30 -9.64
C THR A 113 21.40 1.80 -9.96
N GLU A 114 22.51 2.36 -10.47
CA GLU A 114 22.53 3.74 -10.99
C GLU A 114 21.77 3.90 -12.32
N ASP A 115 21.46 2.85 -13.09
CA ASP A 115 20.81 2.99 -14.40
C ASP A 115 19.97 1.77 -14.83
N LEU A 116 18.73 1.60 -14.34
CA LEU A 116 17.77 0.68 -14.97
C LEU A 116 16.35 1.26 -15.03
N HIS A 117 16.17 2.31 -15.82
CA HIS A 117 14.90 2.54 -16.54
C HIS A 117 15.15 2.95 -18.00
N GLY A 118 16.23 2.43 -18.59
CA GLY A 118 16.58 2.60 -20.00
C GLY A 118 16.60 1.25 -20.72
N ASN A 119 15.42 0.76 -21.12
CA ASN A 119 15.16 0.01 -22.35
C ASN A 119 13.89 -0.82 -22.21
N SER A 120 12.75 -0.20 -22.51
CA SER A 120 11.63 -0.98 -23.04
C SER A 120 11.80 -1.13 -24.56
N ASP A 121 12.74 -1.98 -24.96
CA ASP A 121 12.83 -2.49 -26.33
C ASP A 121 11.64 -3.42 -26.60
N SER A 122 10.51 -2.82 -26.98
CA SER A 122 9.48 -3.52 -27.74
C SER A 122 8.91 -2.53 -28.75
N ASN A 123 9.58 -2.47 -29.90
CA ASN A 123 9.30 -1.56 -31.01
C ASN A 123 8.00 -1.89 -31.78
N LYS A 124 7.00 -2.46 -31.11
CA LYS A 124 5.67 -2.75 -31.69
C LYS A 124 4.61 -2.02 -30.89
N SER A 125 3.95 -1.06 -31.55
CA SER A 125 2.74 -0.42 -31.04
C SER A 125 1.73 -1.50 -30.66
N LYS A 126 1.38 -1.57 -29.37
CA LYS A 126 0.33 -2.47 -28.88
C LYS A 126 -1.03 -1.84 -29.21
N SER A 127 -2.06 -2.67 -29.34
CA SER A 127 -3.44 -2.17 -29.42
C SER A 127 -3.82 -1.47 -28.12
N ALA A 128 -4.57 -0.37 -28.21
CA ALA A 128 -5.04 0.40 -27.05
C ALA A 128 -5.74 -0.49 -26.01
N ALA A 129 -6.56 -1.45 -26.46
CA ALA A 129 -7.25 -2.38 -25.56
C ALA A 129 -6.30 -3.29 -24.78
N LEU A 130 -5.21 -3.74 -25.41
CA LEU A 130 -4.20 -4.59 -24.78
C LEU A 130 -3.39 -3.79 -23.75
N VAL A 131 -3.07 -2.53 -24.07
CA VAL A 131 -2.41 -1.60 -23.13
C VAL A 131 -3.30 -1.33 -21.93
N ILE A 132 -4.60 -1.05 -22.13
CA ILE A 132 -5.57 -0.84 -21.06
C ILE A 132 -5.68 -2.09 -20.17
N SER A 133 -5.82 -3.27 -20.78
CA SER A 133 -5.89 -4.54 -20.04
C SER A 133 -4.64 -4.78 -19.19
N THR A 134 -3.45 -4.51 -19.75
CA THR A 134 -2.17 -4.64 -19.02
C THR A 134 -2.09 -3.67 -17.85
N ILE A 135 -2.51 -2.41 -18.04
CA ILE A 135 -2.62 -1.40 -16.99
C ILE A 135 -3.51 -1.89 -15.85
N VAL A 136 -4.71 -2.37 -16.16
CA VAL A 136 -5.69 -2.81 -15.17
C VAL A 136 -5.18 -4.04 -14.42
N LEU A 137 -4.60 -5.01 -15.13
CA LEU A 137 -4.06 -6.22 -14.53
C LEU A 137 -2.91 -5.92 -13.56
N MET A 138 -1.95 -5.10 -13.98
CA MET A 138 -0.84 -4.73 -13.10
C MET A 138 -1.32 -3.89 -11.92
N ASN A 139 -2.27 -2.97 -12.14
CA ASN A 139 -2.84 -2.21 -11.04
C ASN A 139 -3.61 -3.09 -10.05
N LEU A 140 -4.23 -4.19 -10.48
CA LEU A 140 -4.87 -5.16 -9.58
C LEU A 140 -3.82 -5.80 -8.66
N VAL A 141 -2.69 -6.23 -9.22
CA VAL A 141 -1.57 -6.82 -8.46
C VAL A 141 -1.01 -5.82 -7.44
N PHE A 142 -0.74 -4.59 -7.87
CA PHE A 142 -0.29 -3.47 -7.02
C PHE A 142 -1.41 -2.81 -6.19
N SER A 143 -2.62 -3.33 -6.23
CA SER A 143 -3.69 -2.89 -5.33
C SER A 143 -3.78 -3.78 -4.10
N PHE A 144 -3.19 -4.98 -4.14
CA PHE A 144 -3.26 -5.92 -3.03
C PHE A 144 -2.53 -5.40 -1.80
N ASP A 145 -1.28 -4.96 -1.98
CA ASP A 145 -0.43 -4.36 -0.93
C ASP A 145 -1.08 -3.15 -0.26
N SER A 146 -1.63 -2.25 -1.08
CA SER A 146 -2.13 -0.96 -0.67
C SER A 146 -3.58 -1.04 -0.16
N ILE A 147 -4.35 -2.07 -0.53
CA ILE A 147 -5.61 -2.41 0.14
C ILE A 147 -5.33 -3.05 1.51
N LEU A 148 -4.41 -4.01 1.61
CA LEU A 148 -4.04 -4.60 2.91
C LEU A 148 -3.51 -3.53 3.89
N SER A 149 -2.68 -2.63 3.39
CA SER A 149 -2.19 -1.46 4.14
C SER A 149 -3.34 -0.58 4.63
N ALA A 150 -4.33 -0.31 3.76
CA ALA A 150 -5.48 0.50 4.11
C ALA A 150 -6.37 -0.20 5.15
N MET A 151 -6.56 -1.51 5.02
CA MET A 151 -7.34 -2.32 5.96
C MET A 151 -6.74 -2.29 7.36
N ALA A 152 -5.41 -2.38 7.49
CA ALA A 152 -4.75 -2.32 8.79
C ALA A 152 -4.88 -0.95 9.49
N LEU A 153 -5.03 0.13 8.73
CA LEU A 153 -5.19 1.48 9.28
C LEU A 153 -6.66 1.84 9.55
N ALA A 154 -7.54 1.44 8.65
CA ALA A 154 -8.97 1.73 8.69
C ALA A 154 -9.75 0.54 9.24
N GLN A 155 -9.44 0.17 10.47
CA GLN A 155 -10.14 -0.88 11.20
C GLN A 155 -10.36 -0.51 12.67
N GLN A 156 -11.35 -1.10 13.32
CA GLN A 156 -11.68 -0.88 14.72
C GLN A 156 -11.98 -2.21 15.43
N PRO A 157 -11.56 -2.38 16.70
CA PRO A 157 -11.90 -3.57 17.46
C PRO A 157 -13.40 -3.62 17.71
N VAL A 158 -14.01 -4.79 17.50
CA VAL A 158 -15.40 -5.04 17.86
C VAL A 158 -15.47 -5.23 19.39
N LEU A 159 -16.34 -4.47 20.04
CA LEU A 159 -16.54 -4.53 21.50
C LEU A 159 -17.83 -5.30 21.80
N ASN A 160 -17.82 -6.13 22.85
CA ASN A 160 -19.03 -6.75 23.37
C ASN A 160 -19.89 -5.75 24.16
N GLU A 161 -21.07 -6.16 24.63
CA GLU A 161 -22.00 -5.32 25.41
C GLU A 161 -21.38 -4.75 26.70
N SER A 162 -20.29 -5.35 27.19
CA SER A 162 -19.54 -4.91 28.37
C SER A 162 -18.33 -4.01 28.04
N GLY A 163 -18.13 -3.65 26.76
CA GLY A 163 -17.02 -2.81 26.31
C GLY A 163 -15.67 -3.51 26.19
N VAL A 164 -15.64 -4.85 26.24
CA VAL A 164 -14.41 -5.66 26.12
C VAL A 164 -14.20 -6.07 24.65
N PRO A 165 -12.99 -5.94 24.08
CA PRO A 165 -12.70 -6.40 22.72
C PRO A 165 -12.99 -7.90 22.54
N THR A 166 -13.71 -8.24 21.48
CA THR A 166 -14.10 -9.63 21.16
C THR A 166 -12.99 -10.42 20.46
N GLY A 167 -11.92 -9.74 20.04
CA GLY A 167 -10.89 -10.29 19.14
C GLY A 167 -11.26 -10.17 17.65
N GLU A 168 -12.49 -9.79 17.34
CA GLU A 168 -12.91 -9.49 15.96
C GLU A 168 -12.60 -8.04 15.60
N THR A 169 -12.36 -7.80 14.32
CA THR A 169 -11.98 -6.49 13.79
C THR A 169 -12.94 -6.07 12.68
N GLU A 170 -13.52 -4.87 12.81
CA GLU A 170 -14.37 -4.29 11.78
C GLU A 170 -13.56 -3.35 10.89
N TYR A 171 -13.60 -3.58 9.57
CA TYR A 171 -12.95 -2.71 8.59
C TYR A 171 -13.86 -1.55 8.18
N ILE A 172 -13.35 -0.32 8.28
CA ILE A 172 -14.08 0.91 7.98
C ILE A 172 -14.06 1.16 6.47
N MET A 173 -14.90 0.42 5.73
CA MET A 173 -14.93 0.39 4.27
C MET A 173 -15.14 1.77 3.63
N TRP A 174 -15.99 2.60 4.20
CA TRP A 174 -16.30 3.91 3.61
C TRP A 174 -15.09 4.86 3.60
N ILE A 175 -14.20 4.78 4.61
CA ILE A 175 -12.97 5.58 4.65
C ILE A 175 -12.02 5.11 3.54
N MET A 176 -11.81 3.79 3.42
CA MET A 176 -10.92 3.22 2.40
C MET A 176 -11.44 3.50 0.99
N ALA A 177 -12.74 3.31 0.74
CA ALA A 177 -13.35 3.60 -0.56
C ALA A 177 -13.25 5.08 -0.91
N THR A 178 -13.52 5.97 0.05
CA THR A 178 -13.39 7.42 -0.16
C THR A 178 -11.96 7.82 -0.48
N ALA A 179 -10.97 7.24 0.21
CA ALA A 179 -9.57 7.45 -0.10
C ALA A 179 -9.25 7.03 -1.55
N ILE A 180 -9.64 5.80 -1.94
CA ILE A 180 -9.41 5.26 -3.30
C ILE A 180 -10.03 6.17 -4.36
N ILE A 181 -11.26 6.63 -4.15
CA ILE A 181 -11.97 7.50 -5.11
C ILE A 181 -11.27 8.85 -5.23
N ILE A 182 -10.96 9.50 -4.11
CA ILE A 182 -10.27 10.82 -4.11
C ILE A 182 -8.90 10.70 -4.78
N SER A 183 -8.12 9.70 -4.41
CA SER A 183 -6.80 9.44 -4.99
C SER A 183 -6.91 9.12 -6.49
N GLY A 184 -7.87 8.30 -6.89
CA GLY A 184 -8.15 7.99 -8.29
C GLY A 184 -8.52 9.21 -9.13
N ILE A 185 -9.39 10.09 -8.60
CA ILE A 185 -9.75 11.35 -9.25
C ILE A 185 -8.50 12.24 -9.38
N LEU A 186 -7.71 12.38 -8.32
CA LEU A 186 -6.48 13.16 -8.32
C LEU A 186 -5.50 12.62 -9.38
N MET A 187 -5.37 11.29 -9.49
CA MET A 187 -4.56 10.64 -10.52
C MET A 187 -5.05 10.94 -11.93
N ILE A 188 -6.37 10.91 -12.20
CA ILE A 188 -6.91 11.22 -13.54
C ILE A 188 -6.63 12.68 -13.91
N VAL A 189 -6.87 13.61 -12.97
CA VAL A 189 -6.70 15.05 -13.19
C VAL A 189 -5.23 15.41 -13.40
N LEU A 190 -4.33 14.74 -12.68
CA LEU A 190 -2.91 15.06 -12.68
C LEU A 190 -2.04 14.05 -13.44
N ALA A 191 -2.62 13.09 -14.17
CA ALA A 191 -1.91 11.95 -14.75
C ALA A 191 -0.70 12.34 -15.61
N ASP A 192 -0.81 13.43 -16.37
CA ASP A 192 0.25 13.92 -17.25
C ASP A 192 1.34 14.67 -16.46
N LYS A 193 0.93 15.56 -15.53
CA LYS A 193 1.86 16.35 -14.72
C LYS A 193 2.61 15.51 -13.68
N VAL A 194 1.91 14.61 -13.00
CA VAL A 194 2.50 13.78 -11.95
C VAL A 194 3.47 12.80 -12.58
N SER A 195 3.16 12.17 -13.73
CA SER A 195 4.12 11.30 -14.41
C SER A 195 5.45 12.00 -14.73
N GLU A 196 5.39 13.21 -15.29
CA GLU A 196 6.60 14.00 -15.61
C GLU A 196 7.35 14.49 -14.36
N PHE A 197 6.62 14.86 -13.30
CA PHE A 197 7.20 15.27 -12.03
C PHE A 197 7.88 14.09 -11.32
N LEU A 198 7.22 12.93 -11.28
CA LEU A 198 7.70 11.72 -10.61
C LEU A 198 8.95 11.15 -11.29
N GLN A 199 9.03 11.17 -12.63
CA GLN A 199 10.25 10.79 -13.36
C GLN A 199 11.46 11.67 -13.00
N LYS A 200 11.24 12.93 -12.63
CA LYS A 200 12.30 13.88 -12.26
C LYS A 200 12.65 13.85 -10.77
N ASN A 201 11.80 13.26 -9.93
CA ASN A 201 11.91 13.33 -8.47
C ASN A 201 11.87 11.93 -7.81
N ARG A 202 12.87 11.08 -8.12
CA ARG A 202 13.05 9.74 -7.51
C ARG A 202 13.20 9.75 -5.98
N LEU A 203 13.49 10.89 -5.35
CA LEU A 203 13.53 10.99 -3.88
C LEU A 203 12.21 10.57 -3.20
N TYR A 204 11.06 10.85 -3.83
CA TYR A 204 9.76 10.49 -3.26
C TYR A 204 9.45 8.99 -3.37
N GLU A 205 10.10 8.27 -4.29
CA GLU A 205 10.01 6.81 -4.44
C GLU A 205 10.55 6.12 -3.18
N ILE A 206 11.71 6.57 -2.70
CA ILE A 206 12.38 6.03 -1.50
C ILE A 206 11.50 6.22 -0.25
N LEU A 207 10.93 7.41 -0.06
CA LEU A 207 10.02 7.68 1.06
C LEU A 207 8.85 6.69 1.08
N GLY A 208 8.31 6.35 -0.10
CA GLY A 208 7.22 5.39 -0.21
C GLY A 208 7.57 3.97 0.15
N LEU A 209 8.75 3.52 -0.25
CA LEU A 209 9.24 2.21 0.14
C LEU A 209 9.48 2.11 1.65
N PHE A 210 9.94 3.19 2.30
CA PHE A 210 10.03 3.22 3.76
C PHE A 210 8.66 3.18 4.44
N ILE A 211 7.67 3.90 3.91
CA ILE A 211 6.31 3.84 4.43
C ILE A 211 5.73 2.43 4.27
N LEU A 212 5.91 1.80 3.10
CA LEU A 212 5.50 0.42 2.81
C LEU A 212 6.20 -0.57 3.76
N PHE A 213 7.48 -0.37 4.06
CA PHE A 213 8.25 -1.17 5.02
C PHE A 213 7.64 -1.11 6.42
N ILE A 214 7.31 0.10 6.92
CA ILE A 214 6.67 0.27 8.23
C ILE A 214 5.27 -0.36 8.25
N VAL A 215 4.51 -0.26 7.16
CA VAL A 215 3.22 -0.97 7.04
C VAL A 215 3.41 -2.48 7.07
N GLY A 216 4.44 -3.00 6.41
CA GLY A 216 4.80 -4.42 6.47
C GLY A 216 5.06 -4.89 7.89
N ILE A 217 5.83 -4.13 8.67
CA ILE A 217 6.06 -4.41 10.10
C ILE A 217 4.74 -4.38 10.89
N MET A 218 3.89 -3.37 10.66
CA MET A 218 2.60 -3.24 11.32
C MET A 218 1.72 -4.48 11.06
N LEU A 219 1.58 -4.89 9.79
CA LEU A 219 0.82 -6.07 9.40
C LEU A 219 1.40 -7.38 9.97
N ILE A 220 2.72 -7.54 9.97
CA ILE A 220 3.35 -8.72 10.57
C ILE A 220 3.07 -8.76 12.07
N SER A 221 3.23 -7.64 12.77
CA SER A 221 2.95 -7.56 14.21
C SER A 221 1.48 -7.89 14.52
N GLU A 222 0.57 -7.44 13.67
CA GLU A 222 -0.86 -7.65 13.85
C GLU A 222 -1.29 -9.07 13.50
N GLY A 223 -0.82 -9.62 12.38
CA GLY A 223 -1.06 -11.00 11.99
C GLY A 223 -0.48 -11.98 13.01
N ALA A 224 0.69 -11.68 13.56
CA ALA A 224 1.33 -12.48 14.60
C ALA A 224 0.55 -12.43 15.93
N HIS A 225 0.05 -11.24 16.30
CA HIS A 225 -0.83 -11.09 17.45
C HIS A 225 -2.13 -11.88 17.29
N LYS A 226 -2.80 -11.76 16.14
CA LYS A 226 -4.04 -12.51 15.82
C LYS A 226 -3.82 -14.02 15.78
N ALA A 227 -2.61 -14.47 15.47
CA ALA A 227 -2.21 -15.88 15.49
C ALA A 227 -1.72 -16.37 16.87
N HIS A 228 -1.75 -15.52 17.91
CA HIS A 228 -1.23 -15.79 19.25
C HIS A 228 0.25 -16.24 19.28
N LEU A 229 1.06 -15.74 18.34
CA LEU A 229 2.47 -16.11 18.26
C LEU A 229 3.26 -15.52 19.44
N LYS A 230 4.05 -16.39 20.09
CA LYS A 230 5.00 -16.02 21.14
C LYS A 230 6.42 -16.03 20.57
N PHE A 231 7.20 -15.00 20.87
CA PHE A 231 8.61 -14.87 20.49
C PHE A 231 9.46 -14.75 21.76
N PHE A 232 10.40 -15.67 21.96
CA PHE A 232 11.19 -15.77 23.20
C PHE A 232 10.34 -15.78 24.49
N GLY A 233 9.17 -16.43 24.46
CA GLY A 233 8.25 -16.51 25.61
C GLY A 233 7.39 -15.27 25.83
N ASN A 234 7.55 -14.20 25.03
CA ASN A 234 6.72 -13.00 25.09
C ASN A 234 5.71 -12.98 23.93
N GLU A 235 4.48 -12.56 24.21
CA GLU A 235 3.46 -12.39 23.17
C GLU A 235 3.82 -11.21 22.25
N ILE A 236 3.60 -11.38 20.95
CA ILE A 236 3.79 -10.30 19.99
C ILE A 236 2.60 -9.34 20.13
N THR A 237 2.87 -8.12 20.58
CA THR A 237 1.88 -7.04 20.65
C THR A 237 1.81 -6.29 19.32
N PRO A 238 0.62 -5.95 18.82
CA PRO A 238 0.47 -5.24 17.57
C PRO A 238 0.97 -3.80 17.72
N MET A 239 1.57 -3.26 16.66
CA MET A 239 1.98 -1.86 16.62
C MET A 239 0.75 -0.95 16.73
N THR A 240 0.77 0.01 17.66
CA THR A 240 -0.36 0.95 17.80
C THR A 240 -0.41 1.90 16.60
N LYS A 241 -1.62 2.30 16.20
CA LYS A 241 -1.81 3.30 15.13
C LYS A 241 -1.11 4.62 15.43
N THR A 242 -1.14 5.05 16.69
CA THR A 242 -0.45 6.27 17.14
C THR A 242 1.06 6.16 16.93
N THR A 243 1.66 5.02 17.29
CA THR A 243 3.08 4.76 17.01
C THR A 243 3.34 4.80 15.51
N PHE A 244 2.48 4.20 14.69
CA PHE A 244 2.59 4.24 13.24
C PHE A 244 2.57 5.68 12.71
N TYR A 245 1.58 6.48 13.11
CA TYR A 245 1.46 7.88 12.69
C TYR A 245 2.65 8.72 13.13
N PHE A 246 3.16 8.50 14.34
CA PHE A 246 4.33 9.18 14.86
C PHE A 246 5.58 8.88 14.03
N VAL A 247 5.83 7.60 13.72
CA VAL A 247 6.96 7.17 12.90
C VAL A 247 6.89 7.78 11.50
N ILE A 248 5.72 7.72 10.84
CA ILE A 248 5.55 8.28 9.49
C ILE A 248 5.75 9.80 9.51
N SER A 249 5.21 10.49 10.51
CA SER A 249 5.38 11.94 10.64
C SER A 249 6.86 12.33 10.77
N ILE A 250 7.62 11.58 11.58
CA ILE A 250 9.07 11.77 11.72
C ILE A 250 9.79 11.49 10.40
N LEU A 251 9.47 10.40 9.70
CA LEU A 251 10.07 10.06 8.41
C LEU A 251 9.88 11.17 7.38
N VAL A 252 8.66 11.69 7.26
CA VAL A 252 8.34 12.80 6.36
C VAL A 252 9.12 14.07 6.76
N LEU A 253 9.21 14.39 8.05
CA LEU A 253 9.97 15.54 8.53
C LEU A 253 11.47 15.42 8.22
N ILE A 254 12.06 14.24 8.46
CA ILE A 254 13.45 13.95 8.14
C ILE A 254 13.69 14.11 6.64
N ASP A 255 12.81 13.54 5.80
CA ASP A 255 12.94 13.63 4.35
C ASP A 255 12.85 15.08 3.83
N ILE A 256 11.96 15.90 4.41
CA ILE A 256 11.87 17.34 4.10
C ILE A 256 13.18 18.06 4.46
N VAL A 257 13.75 17.77 5.64
CA VAL A 257 15.00 18.39 6.09
C VAL A 257 16.17 17.96 5.20
N GLN A 258 16.27 16.66 4.90
CA GLN A 258 17.29 16.09 4.02
C GLN A 258 17.21 16.67 2.60
N SER A 259 16.01 16.73 2.03
CA SER A 259 15.76 17.34 0.72
C SER A 259 16.19 18.81 0.67
N LYS A 260 15.90 19.59 1.73
CA LYS A 260 16.36 20.99 1.82
C LYS A 260 17.88 21.08 1.92
N TYR A 261 18.51 20.20 2.71
CA TYR A 261 19.95 20.16 2.88
C TYR A 261 20.68 19.80 1.57
N GLN A 262 20.22 18.77 0.85
CA GLN A 262 20.78 18.37 -0.44
C GLN A 262 20.67 19.50 -1.49
N LYS A 263 19.52 20.19 -1.56
CA LYS A 263 19.36 21.35 -2.44
C LYS A 263 20.36 22.46 -2.14
N LYS A 264 20.64 22.75 -0.85
CA LYS A 264 21.65 23.73 -0.44
C LYS A 264 23.07 23.30 -0.81
N LEU A 265 23.41 22.01 -0.70
CA LEU A 265 24.71 21.50 -1.11
C LEU A 265 24.93 21.61 -2.61
N LEU A 266 23.92 21.25 -3.41
CA LEU A 266 23.96 21.39 -4.87
C LEU A 266 24.09 22.85 -5.30
N ALA A 267 23.37 23.76 -4.64
CA ALA A 267 23.47 25.20 -4.90
C ALA A 267 24.82 25.82 -4.49
N LYS A 268 25.63 25.15 -3.67
CA LYS A 268 27.01 25.57 -3.35
C LYS A 268 28.07 24.98 -4.30
N LYS A 269 27.71 23.99 -5.10
CA LYS A 269 28.59 23.35 -6.09
C LYS A 269 28.55 24.03 -7.47
N HIS A 270 27.60 24.94 -7.69
CA HIS A 270 27.50 25.82 -8.85
C HIS A 270 27.80 27.26 -8.44
#